data_AF-A0A940EVY1-F1
#
_entry.id   AF-A0A940EVY1-F1
#
_cell.length_a   1.000
_cell.length_b   1.000
_cell.length_c   1.000
_cell.angle_alpha   90.00
_cell.angle_beta   90.00
_cell.angle_gamma   90.00
#
_symmetry.space_group_name_H-M   'P 1'
#
loop_
_entity.id
_entity.type
_entity.pdbx_description
1 polymer ?
#
loop_
_entity_poly.entity_id
_entity_poly.type
_entity_poly.pdbx_seq_one_letter_code
_entity_poly.pdbx_strand_id
1 'polypeptide(L)'
;MSTTAHQARSLPDGAYVVGGPAGVVAVPGRPQPEHADAPALQIVSLGATAIVQAGFCWPVPEKPARLALKAAPAAPLQSAVTDVPEVDLVLHEPGGPRVLATTTTSGYPPYTALLSVTVDSATAATLQRALDGEPGLVSVVYRAHADGLPLEPGAQQQSAARGVAIGQDRTVTAIADVSGWARHDNEQE
;
A
#
# COMPACT_ATOMS: atom_id res chain seq x y z
N MET A 1 -3.63 -36.82 11.98
CA MET A 1 -2.93 -36.01 10.96
C MET A 1 -2.61 -34.67 11.61
N SER A 2 -1.33 -34.34 11.78
CA SER A 2 -0.91 -33.09 12.42
C SER A 2 -0.95 -31.98 11.39
N THR A 3 -1.81 -30.99 11.60
CA THR A 3 -1.87 -29.76 10.81
C THR A 3 -0.57 -29.00 11.05
N THR A 4 0.31 -28.92 10.05
CA THR A 4 1.52 -28.10 10.14
C THR A 4 1.09 -26.65 10.23
N ALA A 5 1.13 -26.07 11.43
CA ALA A 5 0.70 -24.71 11.66
C ALA A 5 1.62 -23.74 10.89
N HIS A 6 1.02 -22.93 10.02
CA HIS A 6 1.70 -21.82 9.37
C HIS A 6 2.13 -20.81 10.43
N GLN A 7 3.43 -20.64 10.64
CA GLN A 7 3.94 -19.65 11.59
C GLN A 7 4.07 -18.30 10.88
N ALA A 8 3.15 -17.38 11.19
CA ALA A 8 3.25 -16.00 10.75
C ALA A 8 4.27 -15.23 11.62
N ARG A 9 5.16 -14.47 10.98
CA ARG A 9 6.11 -13.59 11.67
C ARG A 9 5.96 -12.16 11.16
N SER A 10 5.68 -11.25 12.08
CA SER A 10 5.63 -9.81 11.81
C SER A 10 6.98 -9.27 11.36
N LEU A 11 6.95 -8.39 10.36
CA LEU A 11 8.04 -7.57 9.88
C LEU A 11 7.69 -6.08 10.11
N PRO A 12 8.64 -5.14 9.87
CA PRO A 12 8.34 -3.70 9.91
C PRO A 12 7.20 -3.29 8.97
N ASP A 13 6.64 -2.10 9.20
CA ASP A 13 5.64 -1.43 8.35
C ASP A 13 4.35 -2.23 8.10
N GLY A 14 4.05 -3.14 9.03
CA GLY A 14 2.89 -4.02 8.94
C GLY A 14 3.09 -5.17 7.96
N ALA A 15 4.24 -5.35 7.33
CA ALA A 15 4.49 -6.52 6.50
C ALA A 15 4.67 -7.78 7.36
N TYR A 16 4.54 -8.96 6.77
CA TYR A 16 4.79 -10.22 7.47
C TYR A 16 5.21 -11.33 6.52
N VAL A 17 5.76 -12.40 7.07
CA VAL A 17 6.02 -13.64 6.34
C VAL A 17 5.19 -14.77 6.90
N VAL A 18 4.77 -15.66 6.03
CA VAL A 18 4.14 -16.93 6.40
C VAL A 18 5.01 -18.08 5.91
N GLY A 19 5.47 -18.91 6.84
CA GLY A 19 6.17 -20.15 6.50
C GLY A 19 5.19 -21.26 6.16
N GLY A 20 5.46 -22.02 5.10
CA GLY A 20 4.69 -23.20 4.69
C GLY A 20 5.58 -24.31 4.10
N PRO A 21 5.01 -25.48 3.80
CA PRO A 21 5.77 -26.62 3.27
C PRO A 21 6.36 -26.35 1.88
N ALA A 22 5.79 -25.42 1.10
CA ALA A 22 6.23 -25.06 -0.24
C ALA A 22 7.24 -23.90 -0.27
N GLY A 23 7.39 -23.14 0.81
CA GLY A 23 8.13 -21.88 0.77
C GLY A 23 7.84 -20.95 1.93
N VAL A 24 8.49 -19.78 1.89
CA VAL A 24 8.14 -18.62 2.70
C VAL A 24 7.48 -17.60 1.79
N VAL A 25 6.29 -17.13 2.19
CA VAL A 25 5.55 -16.11 1.44
C VAL A 25 5.64 -14.79 2.19
N ALA A 26 6.17 -13.75 1.53
CA ALA A 26 6.21 -12.39 2.07
C ALA A 26 4.98 -11.59 1.64
N VAL A 27 4.26 -11.07 2.62
CA VAL A 27 3.10 -10.20 2.41
C VAL A 27 3.53 -8.76 2.67
N PRO A 28 3.38 -7.87 1.67
CA PRO A 28 3.58 -6.44 1.84
C PRO A 28 2.79 -5.87 3.03
N GLY A 29 3.32 -4.78 3.58
CA GLY A 29 2.66 -4.03 4.65
C GLY A 29 1.68 -3.01 4.09
N ARG A 30 1.69 -1.79 4.62
CA ARG A 30 0.92 -0.68 4.05
C ARG A 30 1.65 -0.04 2.86
N PRO A 31 0.92 0.51 1.88
CA PRO A 31 1.48 1.46 0.93
C PRO A 31 2.12 2.65 1.65
N GLN A 32 3.12 3.23 1.02
CA GLN A 32 3.95 4.33 1.53
C GLN A 32 4.12 5.40 0.44
N PRO A 33 4.59 6.61 0.79
CA PRO A 33 5.14 7.55 -0.19
C PRO A 33 6.19 6.86 -1.08
N GLU A 34 6.30 7.25 -2.35
CA GLU A 34 7.33 6.73 -3.26
C GLU A 34 8.75 6.98 -2.73
N HIS A 35 8.96 8.16 -2.14
CA HIS A 35 10.22 8.54 -1.52
C HIS A 35 9.95 8.98 -0.07
N ALA A 36 10.77 8.49 0.86
CA ALA A 36 10.73 8.94 2.25
C ALA A 36 11.11 10.43 2.39
N ASP A 37 11.96 10.90 1.46
CA ASP A 37 12.46 12.26 1.36
C ASP A 37 11.79 13.01 0.19
N ALA A 38 10.49 12.82 -0.04
CA ALA A 38 9.72 13.70 -0.92
C ALA A 38 8.24 13.68 -0.51
N PRO A 39 7.48 14.76 -0.76
CA PRO A 39 6.04 14.73 -0.53
C PRO A 39 5.40 13.67 -1.43
N ALA A 40 4.51 12.85 -0.85
CA ALA A 40 3.80 11.82 -1.61
C ALA A 40 2.82 12.41 -2.62
N LEU A 41 2.39 13.66 -2.40
CA LEU A 41 1.44 14.37 -3.25
C LEU A 41 1.80 15.86 -3.30
N GLN A 42 1.80 16.41 -4.51
CA GLN A 42 2.05 17.81 -4.82
C GLN A 42 0.82 18.41 -5.51
N ILE A 43 0.42 19.62 -5.11
CA ILE A 43 -0.70 20.36 -5.70
C ILE A 43 -0.16 21.63 -6.36
N VAL A 44 -0.45 21.83 -7.64
CA VAL A 44 -0.06 23.01 -8.42
C VAL A 44 -1.32 23.75 -8.85
N SER A 45 -1.61 24.88 -8.22
CA SER A 45 -2.81 25.69 -8.51
C SER A 45 -2.70 26.44 -9.83
N LEU A 46 -3.76 26.40 -10.63
CA LEU A 46 -3.90 27.03 -11.95
C LEU A 46 -5.18 27.90 -12.01
N GLY A 47 -5.43 28.69 -10.96
CA GLY A 47 -6.64 29.51 -10.84
C GLY A 47 -7.84 28.68 -10.36
N ALA A 48 -8.79 28.40 -11.25
CA ALA A 48 -10.01 27.66 -10.90
C ALA A 48 -9.80 26.13 -10.78
N THR A 49 -8.65 25.64 -11.23
CA THR A 49 -8.25 24.23 -11.18
C THR A 49 -6.88 24.08 -10.52
N ALA A 50 -6.49 22.84 -10.24
CA ALA A 50 -5.14 22.48 -9.84
C ALA A 50 -4.71 21.17 -10.51
N ILE A 51 -3.41 21.01 -10.74
CA ILE A 51 -2.81 19.72 -11.09
C ILE A 51 -2.32 19.07 -9.81
N VAL A 52 -2.67 17.81 -9.62
CA VAL A 52 -2.24 16.98 -8.51
C VAL A 52 -1.32 15.91 -9.06
N GLN A 53 -0.10 15.84 -8.55
CA GLN A 53 0.87 14.78 -8.85
C GLN A 53 1.08 13.96 -7.58
N ALA A 54 1.03 12.63 -7.67
CA ALA A 54 1.22 11.77 -6.51
C ALA A 54 2.10 10.57 -6.85
N GLY A 55 2.98 10.21 -5.91
CA GLY A 55 3.90 9.08 -6.01
C GLY A 55 3.76 8.20 -4.78
N PHE A 56 3.41 6.94 -5.01
CA PHE A 56 3.24 5.93 -3.97
C PHE A 56 4.07 4.69 -4.29
N CYS A 57 4.48 3.96 -3.26
CA CYS A 57 5.04 2.64 -3.41
C CYS A 57 4.41 1.64 -2.45
N TRP A 58 4.27 0.40 -2.89
CA TRP A 58 3.91 -0.70 -2.00
C TRP A 58 5.10 -1.65 -1.85
N PRO A 59 5.92 -1.49 -0.79
CA PRO A 59 7.16 -2.23 -0.66
C PRO A 59 6.94 -3.66 -0.19
N VAL A 60 7.72 -4.58 -0.77
CA VAL A 60 7.92 -5.93 -0.20
C VAL A 60 9.20 -5.86 0.66
N PRO A 61 9.15 -6.18 1.96
CA PRO A 61 10.32 -6.10 2.85
C PRO A 61 11.30 -7.24 2.58
N GLU A 62 12.08 -7.12 1.51
CA GLU A 62 12.94 -8.18 1.00
C GLU A 62 14.01 -8.62 2.02
N LYS A 63 14.70 -7.66 2.66
CA LYS A 63 15.75 -7.97 3.64
C LYS A 63 15.21 -8.68 4.89
N PRO A 64 14.14 -8.20 5.56
CA PRO A 64 13.52 -8.95 6.65
C PRO A 64 12.98 -10.33 6.23
N ALA A 65 12.43 -10.45 5.02
CA ALA A 65 11.98 -11.74 4.48
C ALA A 65 13.14 -12.72 4.24
N ARG A 66 14.26 -12.24 3.68
CA ARG A 66 15.50 -13.02 3.52
C ARG A 66 16.12 -13.42 4.87
N LEU A 67 16.00 -12.59 5.91
CA LEU A 67 16.44 -12.97 7.26
C LEU A 67 15.56 -14.06 7.87
N ALA A 68 14.25 -14.06 7.59
CA ALA A 68 13.36 -15.15 8.00
C ALA A 68 13.73 -16.48 7.31
N LEU A 69 14.13 -16.46 6.04
CA LEU A 69 14.63 -17.64 5.32
C LEU A 69 15.89 -18.26 5.92
N LYS A 70 16.78 -17.48 6.55
CA LYS A 70 17.99 -18.05 7.20
C LYS A 70 17.65 -19.05 8.31
N ALA A 71 16.43 -18.98 8.87
CA ALA A 71 15.93 -19.97 9.81
C ALA A 71 15.34 -21.23 9.15
N ALA A 72 15.14 -21.22 7.82
CA ALA A 72 14.58 -22.31 7.02
C ALA A 72 15.30 -22.41 5.65
N PRO A 73 16.56 -22.86 5.61
CA PRO A 73 17.51 -22.62 4.52
C PRO A 73 17.21 -23.30 3.15
N ALA A 74 16.10 -24.04 3.01
CA ALA A 74 15.75 -24.77 1.79
C ALA A 74 14.45 -24.29 1.11
N ALA A 75 13.76 -23.30 1.65
CA ALA A 75 12.49 -22.81 1.14
C ALA A 75 12.68 -21.61 0.18
N PRO A 76 12.04 -21.58 -1.01
CA PRO A 76 12.03 -20.36 -1.82
C PRO A 76 11.25 -19.24 -1.11
N LEU A 77 11.71 -17.99 -1.26
CA LEU A 77 10.94 -16.81 -0.87
C LEU A 77 10.12 -16.34 -2.07
N GLN A 78 8.83 -16.20 -1.86
CA GLN A 78 7.88 -15.71 -2.86
C GLN A 78 7.20 -14.45 -2.35
N SER A 79 6.91 -13.51 -3.25
CA SER A 79 5.96 -12.44 -2.95
C SER A 79 4.57 -13.04 -2.92
N ALA A 80 3.78 -12.64 -1.93
CA ALA A 80 2.36 -12.94 -1.86
C ALA A 80 1.57 -12.30 -2.99
N VAL A 81 2.02 -11.14 -3.45
CA VAL A 81 1.41 -10.36 -4.53
C VAL A 81 2.09 -10.76 -5.83
N THR A 82 1.28 -11.16 -6.83
CA THR A 82 1.76 -11.52 -8.16
C THR A 82 1.86 -10.31 -9.07
N ASP A 83 0.85 -9.45 -9.00
CA ASP A 83 0.67 -8.28 -9.84
C ASP A 83 -0.25 -7.28 -9.14
N VAL A 84 -0.10 -6.01 -9.53
CA VAL A 84 -0.93 -4.90 -9.07
C VAL A 84 -1.50 -4.21 -10.31
N PRO A 85 -2.64 -4.67 -10.83
CA PRO A 85 -3.24 -4.10 -12.03
C PRO A 85 -3.77 -2.68 -11.84
N GLU A 86 -4.08 -2.28 -10.61
CA GLU A 86 -4.81 -1.03 -10.36
C GLU A 86 -4.36 -0.35 -9.06
N VAL A 87 -4.12 0.95 -9.15
CA VAL A 87 -3.87 1.83 -8.01
C VAL A 87 -4.71 3.09 -8.15
N ASP A 88 -5.58 3.33 -7.17
CA ASP A 88 -6.51 4.46 -7.14
C ASP A 88 -6.07 5.51 -6.13
N LEU A 89 -6.16 6.79 -6.51
CA LEU A 89 -6.23 7.90 -5.57
C LEU A 89 -7.70 8.21 -5.29
N VAL A 90 -8.13 8.03 -4.05
CA VAL A 90 -9.53 8.10 -3.63
C VAL A 90 -9.74 9.27 -2.69
N LEU A 91 -10.74 10.10 -3.00
CA LEU A 91 -11.25 11.15 -2.14
C LEU A 91 -12.47 10.62 -1.37
N HIS A 92 -12.53 10.87 -0.07
CA HIS A 92 -13.66 10.49 0.77
C HIS A 92 -14.56 11.69 1.01
N GLU A 93 -15.76 11.64 0.46
CA GLU A 93 -16.77 12.69 0.56
C GLU A 93 -18.01 12.19 1.32
N PRO A 94 -18.88 13.06 1.85
CA PRO A 94 -20.10 12.64 2.54
C PRO A 94 -21.04 11.78 1.68
N GLY A 95 -20.98 11.92 0.36
CA GLY A 95 -21.74 11.12 -0.60
C GLY A 95 -21.13 9.74 -0.89
N GLY A 96 -19.96 9.43 -0.32
CA GLY A 96 -19.20 8.22 -0.58
C GLY A 96 -17.81 8.51 -1.18
N PRO A 97 -16.96 7.47 -1.30
CA PRO A 97 -15.65 7.60 -1.91
C PRO A 97 -15.75 7.86 -3.42
N ARG A 98 -14.90 8.76 -3.93
CA ARG A 98 -14.76 9.11 -5.34
C ARG A 98 -13.32 8.87 -5.80
N VAL A 99 -13.13 8.10 -6.86
CA VAL A 99 -11.81 7.90 -7.48
C VAL A 99 -11.43 9.15 -8.26
N LEU A 100 -10.31 9.78 -7.90
CA LEU A 100 -9.77 10.95 -8.60
C LEU A 100 -8.91 10.53 -9.79
N ALA A 101 -8.08 9.50 -9.60
CA ALA A 101 -7.18 8.99 -10.62
C ALA A 101 -6.94 7.51 -10.41
N THR A 102 -6.70 6.80 -11.51
CA THR A 102 -6.31 5.39 -11.51
C THR A 102 -5.05 5.24 -12.36
N THR A 103 -4.11 4.43 -11.89
CA THR A 103 -2.89 4.07 -12.63
C THR A 103 -2.58 2.59 -12.45
N THR A 104 -1.55 2.12 -13.16
CA THR A 104 -1.00 0.77 -12.98
C THR A 104 0.41 0.86 -12.40
N THR A 105 0.98 -0.28 -12.01
CA THR A 105 2.35 -0.36 -11.49
C THR A 105 3.31 -0.99 -12.49
N SER A 106 4.60 -0.98 -12.18
CA SER A 106 5.66 -1.65 -12.94
C SER A 106 5.54 -3.18 -13.02
N GLY A 107 4.61 -3.79 -12.27
CA GLY A 107 4.40 -5.24 -12.24
C GLY A 107 5.44 -6.02 -11.42
N TYR A 108 6.40 -5.35 -10.78
CA TYR A 108 7.37 -5.96 -9.88
C TYR A 108 7.62 -5.08 -8.64
N PRO A 109 7.92 -5.67 -7.46
CA PRO A 109 8.25 -4.90 -6.26
C PRO A 109 9.50 -4.03 -6.41
N PRO A 110 9.55 -2.83 -5.78
CA PRO A 110 8.43 -2.17 -5.11
C PRO A 110 7.36 -1.74 -6.13
N TYR A 111 6.09 -1.98 -5.82
CA TYR A 111 4.99 -1.66 -6.74
C TYR A 111 4.73 -0.15 -6.72
N THR A 112 5.54 0.58 -7.49
CA THR A 112 5.44 2.05 -7.59
C THR A 112 4.27 2.45 -8.48
N ALA A 113 3.55 3.49 -8.07
CA ALA A 113 2.44 4.08 -8.77
C ALA A 113 2.61 5.60 -8.82
N LEU A 114 2.58 6.16 -10.03
CA LEU A 114 2.60 7.59 -10.29
C LEU A 114 1.26 8.02 -10.88
N LEU A 115 0.66 9.06 -10.30
CA LEU A 115 -0.63 9.59 -10.70
C LEU A 115 -0.52 11.09 -11.00
N SER A 116 -1.26 11.54 -12.02
CA SER A 116 -1.41 12.96 -12.33
C SER A 116 -2.87 13.23 -12.70
N VAL A 117 -3.52 14.17 -12.03
CA VAL A 117 -4.93 14.50 -12.27
C VAL A 117 -5.18 16.00 -12.13
N THR A 118 -6.02 16.54 -13.00
CA THR A 118 -6.53 17.91 -12.87
C THR A 118 -7.82 17.89 -12.06
N VAL A 119 -7.89 18.71 -11.02
CA VAL A 119 -9.04 18.83 -10.12
C VAL A 119 -9.53 20.27 -10.02
N ASP A 120 -10.75 20.48 -9.55
CA ASP A 120 -11.26 21.82 -9.22
C ASP A 120 -10.64 22.34 -7.90
N SER A 121 -10.84 23.63 -7.63
CA SER A 121 -10.30 24.28 -6.43
C SER A 121 -10.86 23.72 -5.11
N ALA A 122 -12.11 23.24 -5.10
CA ALA A 122 -12.72 22.66 -3.91
C ALA A 122 -12.08 21.31 -3.56
N THR A 123 -11.86 20.45 -4.56
CA THR A 123 -11.16 19.19 -4.44
C THR A 123 -9.70 19.42 -4.03
N ALA A 124 -9.02 20.39 -4.65
CA ALA A 124 -7.66 20.79 -4.28
C ALA A 124 -7.56 21.22 -2.80
N ALA A 125 -8.53 21.98 -2.29
CA ALA A 125 -8.56 22.38 -0.88
C ALA A 125 -8.74 21.18 0.07
N THR A 126 -9.55 20.17 -0.30
CA THR A 126 -9.69 18.94 0.48
C THR A 126 -8.41 18.10 0.46
N LEU A 127 -7.75 17.99 -0.70
CA LEU A 127 -6.45 17.33 -0.81
C LEU A 127 -5.38 18.02 0.06
N GLN A 128 -5.38 19.36 0.08
CA GLN A 128 -4.48 20.14 0.94
C GLN A 128 -4.73 19.87 2.42
N ARG A 129 -5.99 19.82 2.87
CA ARG A 129 -6.31 19.46 4.26
C ARG A 129 -5.83 18.06 4.63
N ALA A 130 -5.95 17.09 3.71
CA ALA A 130 -5.41 15.76 3.92
C ALA A 130 -3.89 15.83 4.12
N LEU A 131 -3.19 16.49 3.19
CA LEU A 131 -1.75 16.75 3.26
C LEU A 131 -1.33 17.41 4.59
N ASP A 132 -2.12 18.37 5.09
CA ASP A 132 -1.88 19.08 6.35
C ASP A 132 -2.13 18.20 7.61
N GLY A 133 -2.55 16.96 7.42
CA GLY A 133 -2.69 15.96 8.48
C GLY A 133 -4.13 15.66 8.89
N GLU A 134 -5.14 16.16 8.17
CA GLU A 134 -6.52 15.80 8.44
C GLU A 134 -6.83 14.37 7.92
N PRO A 135 -7.09 13.41 8.81
CA PRO A 135 -7.23 12.01 8.43
C PRO A 135 -8.58 11.74 7.76
N GLY A 136 -8.64 10.67 6.98
CA GLY A 136 -9.86 10.13 6.40
C GLY A 136 -10.39 10.89 5.20
N LEU A 137 -9.65 11.88 4.70
CA LEU A 137 -10.06 12.67 3.52
C LEU A 137 -9.60 12.04 2.20
N VAL A 138 -8.41 11.44 2.19
CA VAL A 138 -7.79 10.94 0.96
C VAL A 138 -7.03 9.66 1.26
N SER A 139 -7.17 8.66 0.39
CA SER A 139 -6.42 7.41 0.48
C SER A 139 -5.89 6.95 -0.86
N VAL A 140 -4.77 6.22 -0.83
CA VAL A 140 -4.34 5.39 -1.95
C VAL A 140 -4.83 3.96 -1.75
N VAL A 141 -5.38 3.36 -2.81
CA VAL A 141 -5.91 1.99 -2.81
C VAL A 141 -5.20 1.19 -3.88
N TYR A 142 -4.41 0.20 -3.45
CA TYR A 142 -3.81 -0.79 -4.32
C TYR A 142 -4.74 -1.99 -4.43
N ARG A 143 -5.03 -2.43 -5.66
CA ARG A 143 -5.67 -3.71 -5.93
C ARG A 143 -4.68 -4.62 -6.62
N ALA A 144 -4.58 -5.82 -6.11
CA ALA A 144 -3.58 -6.80 -6.50
C ALA A 144 -4.18 -8.19 -6.56
N HIS A 145 -3.48 -9.11 -7.23
CA HIS A 145 -3.77 -10.53 -7.07
C HIS A 145 -2.71 -11.18 -6.19
N ALA A 146 -3.14 -12.21 -5.47
CA ALA A 146 -2.26 -13.03 -4.67
C ALA A 146 -2.17 -14.47 -5.17
N ASP A 147 -0.99 -15.06 -4.97
CA ASP A 147 -0.80 -16.50 -5.08
C ASP A 147 -0.09 -17.06 -3.85
N GLY A 148 -0.41 -18.31 -3.52
CA GLY A 148 0.22 -19.03 -2.40
C GLY A 148 -0.09 -18.52 -0.99
N LEU A 149 -0.95 -17.48 -0.84
CA LEU A 149 -1.33 -16.99 0.48
C LEU A 149 -2.29 -17.96 1.19
N PRO A 150 -1.99 -18.38 2.43
CA PRO A 150 -2.97 -19.11 3.22
C PRO A 150 -4.13 -18.18 3.58
N LEU A 151 -5.34 -18.55 3.15
CA LEU A 151 -6.60 -17.86 3.43
C LEU A 151 -7.17 -18.22 4.81
N GLU A 152 -6.34 -18.76 5.71
CA GLU A 152 -6.74 -19.10 7.06
C GLU A 152 -7.22 -17.84 7.80
N PRO A 153 -8.36 -17.89 8.54
CA PRO A 153 -8.98 -16.70 9.13
C PRO A 153 -8.04 -15.84 9.99
N GLY A 154 -7.12 -16.49 10.73
CA GLY A 154 -6.14 -15.79 11.57
C GLY A 154 -5.13 -14.98 10.76
N ALA A 155 -4.71 -15.47 9.59
CA ALA A 155 -3.81 -14.74 8.70
C ALA A 155 -4.56 -13.54 8.09
N GLN A 156 -5.78 -13.75 7.58
CA GLN A 156 -6.62 -12.68 7.01
C GLN A 156 -6.90 -11.56 8.03
N GLN A 157 -7.24 -11.90 9.27
CA GLN A 157 -7.47 -10.92 10.32
C GLN A 157 -6.20 -10.11 10.64
N GLN A 158 -5.03 -10.75 10.65
CA GLN A 158 -3.75 -10.07 10.83
C GLN A 158 -3.46 -9.12 9.66
N SER A 159 -3.63 -9.56 8.41
CA SER A 159 -3.47 -8.71 7.21
C SER A 159 -4.39 -7.49 7.26
N ALA A 160 -5.66 -7.70 7.60
CA ALA A 160 -6.66 -6.64 7.65
C ALA A 160 -6.29 -5.58 8.70
N ALA A 161 -5.81 -5.98 9.88
CA ALA A 161 -5.30 -5.06 10.89
C ALA A 161 -4.10 -4.22 10.39
N ARG A 162 -3.39 -4.72 9.38
CA ARG A 162 -2.26 -4.03 8.73
C ARG A 162 -2.68 -3.23 7.49
N GLY A 163 -3.97 -3.12 7.18
CA GLY A 163 -4.46 -2.37 6.03
C GLY A 163 -4.39 -3.14 4.70
N VAL A 164 -4.21 -4.46 4.76
CA VAL A 164 -4.19 -5.36 3.60
C VAL A 164 -5.32 -6.36 3.74
N ALA A 165 -6.40 -6.22 2.97
CA ALA A 165 -7.49 -7.17 2.93
C ALA A 165 -7.23 -8.22 1.83
N ILE A 166 -7.50 -9.50 2.12
CA ILE A 166 -7.42 -10.58 1.13
C ILE A 166 -8.82 -11.14 0.92
N GLY A 167 -9.38 -10.94 -0.27
CA GLY A 167 -10.65 -11.47 -0.70
C GLY A 167 -10.62 -12.98 -0.92
N GLN A 168 -11.80 -13.59 -0.98
CA GLN A 168 -11.95 -15.04 -1.25
C GLN A 168 -11.50 -15.43 -2.66
N ASP A 169 -11.54 -14.48 -3.58
CA ASP A 169 -11.07 -14.56 -4.96
C ASP A 169 -9.56 -14.31 -5.12
N ARG A 170 -8.83 -14.18 -3.99
CA ARG A 170 -7.41 -13.80 -3.94
C ARG A 170 -7.12 -12.38 -4.43
N THR A 171 -8.13 -11.53 -4.53
CA THR A 171 -7.92 -10.09 -4.67
C THR A 171 -7.35 -9.56 -3.36
N VAL A 172 -6.23 -8.85 -3.44
CA VAL A 172 -5.64 -8.16 -2.30
C VAL A 172 -5.86 -6.67 -2.44
N THR A 173 -6.45 -6.06 -1.43
CA THR A 173 -6.65 -4.62 -1.37
C THR A 173 -5.79 -4.04 -0.26
N ALA A 174 -4.88 -3.14 -0.60
CA ALA A 174 -4.09 -2.41 0.39
C ALA A 174 -4.44 -0.93 0.38
N ILE A 175 -4.77 -0.39 1.54
CA ILE A 175 -5.26 0.99 1.69
C ILE A 175 -4.34 1.73 2.63
N ALA A 176 -3.90 2.92 2.21
CA ALA A 176 -3.22 3.86 3.08
C ALA A 176 -3.89 5.23 3.01
N ASP A 177 -4.13 5.81 4.18
CA ASP A 177 -4.51 7.20 4.33
C ASP A 177 -3.28 8.08 4.06
N VAL A 178 -3.44 9.13 3.25
CA VAL A 178 -2.30 9.98 2.84
C VAL A 178 -2.08 11.16 3.79
N SER A 179 -2.81 11.22 4.91
CA SER A 179 -2.73 12.37 5.80
C SER A 179 -1.34 12.57 6.41
N GLY A 180 -0.86 13.81 6.37
CA GLY A 180 0.45 14.17 6.88
C GLY A 180 1.63 13.75 5.98
N TRP A 181 1.37 13.20 4.79
CA TRP A 181 2.43 12.86 3.83
C TRP A 181 2.97 14.07 3.04
N ALA A 182 2.58 15.28 3.44
CA ALA A 182 3.11 16.53 2.89
C ALA A 182 4.53 16.85 3.37
N ARG A 183 4.99 16.24 4.48
CA ARG A 183 6.13 16.75 5.24
C ARG A 183 7.46 16.41 4.59
N HIS A 184 7.98 17.38 3.85
CA HIS A 184 9.33 17.84 4.14
C HIS A 184 9.27 18.99 5.14
N ASP A 185 9.82 18.78 6.33
CA ASP A 185 10.23 19.85 7.24
C ASP A 185 11.45 20.58 6.63
N ASN A 186 11.28 21.24 5.47
CA ASN A 186 12.28 22.16 4.92
C ASN A 186 12.13 23.57 5.54
N GLU A 187 11.31 23.74 6.58
CA GLU A 187 11.23 24.95 7.40
C GLU A 187 12.18 24.87 8.62
N GLN A 188 13.47 24.58 8.38
CA GLN A 188 14.53 25.06 9.27
C GLN A 188 15.43 26.01 8.46
N GLU A 189 14.96 27.26 8.33
CA GLU A 189 15.83 28.44 8.16
C GLU A 189 16.46 28.83 9.50
#